data_AF-A0AA96HRZ5-F1
#
_entry.id   AF-A0AA96HRZ5-F1
#
_cell.length_a   1.000
_cell.length_b   1.000
_cell.length_c   1.000
_cell.angle_alpha   90.00
_cell.angle_beta   90.00
_cell.angle_gamma   90.00
#
_symmetry.space_group_name_H-M   'P 1'
#
loop_
_entity.id
_entity.type
_entity.pdbx_description
1 polymer ?
#
loop_
_entity_poly.entity_id
_entity_poly.type
_entity_poly.pdbx_seq_one_letter_code
_entity_poly.pdbx_strand_id
1 'polypeptide(L)'
;MTYVTTKRTKIKKILVGCVWVVGLMVNLTACAEPSDKPNVLLIMVDDVAPNSLSAYSHGMQYPTPNIDRIANEGALFTDHYSQPSCTAGRAAILMGQLPIRTGLTTVGQPGNPLGIRQEDPTLAEILKEEGYMTAQYGKNHLGDLDQHLPTLHGFDEFYGNLYHLNVSEEPEQEDYPKSAEFRKKFLPRGVIESYATADGGQKVKDTGPLTRERMKVFDEEILARSLGFMERAKKSNKPFFIWHASSRMHVYTHLKKESRHLATPISSEEDLFGSGLMEHDGHVGQLLDKLKQLGMDKNTIVIYTTDNGPEQSTWPHAGVTQFRGEKMTTWEGGVRAPFLVRWPAKIPAGLKLNGISAHEDVLPTVAAAVGRPNINEELKKSHKVYIDGFNNLDYWMGKKDKSARNHFFYYYESDLTAVRVGPWKMHFATKERYFDDMVFHTMPQLFNLRKDPYEHYDDITGFHQIMIKSWVFQPMIALLTDHVKSFSEFPPRQEGASLNINEAIQKAKSMANRQ
;
A
#
# COMPACT_ATOMS: atom_id res chain seq x y z
N MET A 1 -70.04 -55.45 -17.03
CA MET A 1 -69.67 -54.02 -17.03
C MET A 1 -68.87 -53.74 -18.30
N THR A 2 -69.47 -53.68 -19.50
CA THR A 2 -70.01 -52.47 -20.18
C THR A 2 -69.04 -51.27 -20.11
N TYR A 3 -68.54 -50.61 -21.17
CA TYR A 3 -68.65 -50.58 -22.65
C TYR A 3 -67.29 -49.95 -23.13
N VAL A 4 -66.53 -50.50 -24.10
CA VAL A 4 -66.55 -50.18 -25.56
C VAL A 4 -66.00 -48.79 -25.95
N THR A 5 -64.81 -48.80 -26.57
CA THR A 5 -64.33 -48.11 -27.82
C THR A 5 -64.61 -46.61 -28.06
N THR A 6 -63.91 -45.79 -28.87
CA THR A 6 -63.05 -45.87 -30.07
C THR A 6 -62.39 -44.46 -30.20
N LYS A 7 -61.28 -44.20 -30.90
CA LYS A 7 -61.23 -44.02 -32.36
C LYS A 7 -59.78 -43.82 -32.88
N ARG A 8 -59.54 -44.46 -34.03
CA ARG A 8 -58.51 -44.20 -35.04
C ARG A 8 -58.68 -42.82 -35.68
N THR A 9 -57.60 -42.21 -36.20
CA THR A 9 -57.40 -41.85 -37.64
C THR A 9 -56.07 -41.10 -37.83
N LYS A 10 -55.16 -41.61 -38.68
CA LYS A 10 -54.88 -41.24 -40.09
C LYS A 10 -54.31 -39.82 -40.34
N ILE A 11 -53.11 -39.85 -40.89
CA ILE A 11 -52.30 -38.83 -41.56
C ILE A 11 -53.13 -37.86 -42.43
N LYS A 12 -52.83 -36.55 -42.33
CA LYS A 12 -52.99 -35.59 -43.43
C LYS A 12 -51.85 -34.57 -43.41
N LYS A 13 -51.10 -34.52 -44.51
CA LYS A 13 -50.28 -33.37 -44.92
C LYS A 13 -51.20 -32.18 -45.18
N ILE A 14 -50.89 -31.02 -44.60
CA ILE A 14 -51.40 -29.72 -45.04
C ILE A 14 -50.20 -28.78 -45.17
N LEU A 15 -49.92 -28.45 -46.42
CA LEU A 15 -49.17 -27.27 -46.84
C LEU A 15 -50.04 -26.04 -46.52
N VAL A 16 -49.45 -24.94 -46.06
CA VAL A 16 -49.82 -23.52 -46.35
C VAL A 16 -49.19 -22.61 -45.28
N GLY A 17 -48.53 -21.54 -45.74
CA GLY A 17 -48.45 -20.29 -44.97
C GLY A 17 -47.04 -19.79 -44.68
N CYS A 18 -46.35 -19.28 -45.71
CA CYS A 18 -45.30 -18.28 -45.49
C CYS A 18 -45.95 -17.02 -44.88
N VAL A 19 -45.83 -16.85 -43.56
CA VAL A 19 -46.03 -15.56 -42.91
C VAL A 19 -44.64 -15.00 -42.63
N TRP A 20 -44.25 -14.02 -43.44
CA TRP A 20 -43.12 -13.14 -43.14
C TRP A 20 -43.49 -12.31 -41.90
N VAL A 21 -43.15 -12.80 -40.71
CA VAL A 21 -43.07 -11.95 -39.52
C VAL A 21 -41.72 -11.24 -39.61
N VAL A 22 -41.76 -9.98 -40.04
CA VAL A 22 -40.66 -9.04 -39.82
C VAL A 22 -40.53 -8.87 -38.31
N GLY A 23 -39.68 -9.71 -37.69
CA GLY A 23 -39.27 -9.52 -36.32
C GLY A 23 -38.45 -8.24 -36.24
N LEU A 24 -39.05 -7.17 -35.71
CA LEU A 24 -38.27 -6.09 -35.13
C LEU A 24 -37.37 -6.71 -34.06
N MET A 25 -36.10 -6.93 -34.41
CA MET A 25 -35.04 -7.07 -33.41
C MET A 25 -34.94 -5.73 -32.70
N VAL A 26 -35.73 -5.57 -31.63
CA VAL A 26 -35.39 -4.61 -30.59
C VAL A 26 -34.08 -5.14 -30.02
N ASN A 27 -32.97 -4.55 -30.45
CA ASN A 27 -31.71 -4.61 -29.73
C ASN A 27 -31.98 -3.96 -28.37
N LEU A 28 -32.48 -4.75 -27.43
CA LEU A 28 -32.32 -4.50 -26.01
C LEU A 28 -30.81 -4.47 -25.81
N THR A 29 -30.23 -3.28 -25.85
CA THR A 29 -28.96 -3.02 -25.20
C THR A 29 -29.11 -3.55 -23.80
N ALA A 30 -28.50 -4.72 -23.56
CA ALA A 30 -28.37 -5.26 -22.23
C ALA A 30 -27.67 -4.16 -21.41
N CYS A 31 -28.42 -3.48 -20.54
CA CYS A 31 -27.82 -2.75 -19.45
C CYS A 31 -26.98 -3.78 -18.72
N ALA A 32 -25.65 -3.67 -18.82
CA ALA A 32 -24.74 -4.49 -18.04
C ALA A 32 -25.20 -4.40 -16.58
N GLU A 33 -25.49 -5.54 -15.97
CA GLU A 33 -25.80 -5.57 -14.55
C GLU A 33 -24.66 -4.88 -13.79
N PRO A 34 -24.95 -4.11 -12.72
CA PRO A 34 -23.92 -3.55 -11.88
C PRO A 34 -22.94 -4.66 -11.49
N SER A 35 -21.65 -4.48 -11.73
CA SER A 35 -20.62 -5.45 -11.33
C SER A 35 -20.79 -5.77 -9.85
N ASP A 36 -21.03 -7.04 -9.51
CA ASP A 36 -21.07 -7.52 -8.12
C ASP A 36 -19.75 -7.27 -7.38
N LYS A 37 -18.64 -7.13 -8.13
CA LYS A 37 -17.31 -6.88 -7.57
C LYS A 37 -17.22 -5.47 -6.97
N PRO A 38 -16.62 -5.31 -5.77
CA PRO A 38 -16.48 -4.01 -5.13
C PRO A 38 -15.46 -3.13 -5.85
N ASN A 39 -15.63 -1.81 -5.83
CA ASN A 39 -14.51 -0.92 -6.14
C ASN A 39 -13.45 -1.00 -5.03
N VAL A 40 -12.21 -0.59 -5.33
CA VAL A 40 -11.11 -0.53 -4.37
C VAL A 40 -10.52 0.89 -4.41
N LEU A 41 -10.53 1.57 -3.26
CA LEU A 41 -9.86 2.85 -3.07
C LEU A 41 -8.81 2.67 -1.97
N LEU A 42 -7.54 2.62 -2.35
CA LEU A 42 -6.40 2.60 -1.44
C LEU A 42 -5.90 4.04 -1.26
N ILE A 43 -6.08 4.59 -0.07
CA ILE A 43 -5.55 5.89 0.34
C ILE A 43 -4.28 5.64 1.16
N MET A 44 -3.17 6.19 0.68
CA MET A 44 -1.88 6.08 1.36
C MET A 44 -1.31 7.47 1.63
N VAL A 45 -1.15 7.79 2.91
CA VAL A 45 -0.42 8.95 3.40
C VAL A 45 1.06 8.59 3.61
N ASP A 46 1.95 9.58 3.63
CA ASP A 46 3.39 9.37 3.76
C ASP A 46 3.88 9.77 5.16
N ASP A 47 4.69 8.91 5.81
CA ASP A 47 5.33 9.15 7.12
C ASP A 47 4.39 9.47 8.31
N VAL A 48 3.24 8.77 8.46
CA VAL A 48 2.26 9.07 9.53
C VAL A 48 2.12 7.95 10.56
N ALA A 49 2.34 8.27 11.83
CA ALA A 49 2.12 7.33 12.94
C ALA A 49 0.63 7.11 13.24
N PRO A 50 0.24 5.96 13.83
CA PRO A 50 -1.14 5.72 14.24
C PRO A 50 -1.67 6.82 15.16
N ASN A 51 -0.88 7.24 16.16
CA ASN A 51 -1.27 8.24 17.15
C ASN A 51 -1.41 9.68 16.59
N SER A 52 -1.07 9.93 15.33
CA SER A 52 -1.38 11.21 14.67
C SER A 52 -2.87 11.33 14.31
N LEU A 53 -3.58 10.22 14.19
CA LEU A 53 -4.99 10.16 13.81
C LEU A 53 -5.89 10.11 15.05
N SER A 54 -6.99 10.87 15.08
CA SER A 54 -7.90 10.89 16.22
C SER A 54 -8.60 9.55 16.49
N ALA A 55 -8.78 8.71 15.47
CA ALA A 55 -9.28 7.34 15.62
C ALA A 55 -8.42 6.46 16.55
N TYR A 56 -7.10 6.70 16.61
CA TYR A 56 -6.17 5.96 17.47
C TYR A 56 -5.81 6.72 18.74
N SER A 57 -5.62 8.04 18.63
CA SER A 57 -5.17 8.89 19.73
C SER A 57 -6.30 9.41 20.61
N HIS A 58 -7.55 9.17 20.21
CA HIS A 58 -8.75 9.68 20.88
C HIS A 58 -8.75 11.22 21.02
N GLY A 59 -8.23 11.91 20.00
CA GLY A 59 -8.17 13.37 19.94
C GLY A 59 -7.03 13.99 20.73
N MET A 60 -6.04 13.19 21.18
CA MET A 60 -4.86 13.70 21.88
C MET A 60 -3.98 14.60 20.99
N GLN A 61 -3.93 14.32 19.68
CA GLN A 61 -3.20 15.15 18.70
C GLN A 61 -4.17 15.96 17.84
N TYR A 62 -4.33 15.59 16.57
CA TYR A 62 -5.09 16.36 15.59
C TYR A 62 -6.47 15.74 15.33
N PRO A 63 -7.51 16.54 15.09
CA PRO A 63 -8.79 16.03 14.65
C PRO A 63 -8.69 15.55 13.20
N THR A 64 -9.05 14.29 12.95
CA THR A 64 -9.12 13.68 11.62
C THR A 64 -10.50 13.07 11.37
N PRO A 65 -11.59 13.87 11.42
CA PRO A 65 -12.95 13.35 11.41
C PRO A 65 -13.30 12.54 10.16
N ASN A 66 -12.68 12.81 9.01
CA ASN A 66 -12.97 12.05 7.78
C ASN A 66 -12.24 10.72 7.75
N ILE A 67 -11.00 10.67 8.23
CA ILE A 67 -10.27 9.41 8.42
C ILE A 67 -10.97 8.58 9.51
N ASP A 68 -11.45 9.21 10.58
CA ASP A 68 -12.23 8.56 11.64
C ASP A 68 -13.52 7.92 11.11
N ARG A 69 -14.16 8.49 10.08
CA ARG A 69 -15.30 7.84 9.40
C ARG A 69 -14.93 6.47 8.82
N ILE A 70 -13.72 6.30 8.29
CA ILE A 70 -13.27 5.00 7.75
C ILE A 70 -13.20 3.96 8.87
N ALA A 71 -12.67 4.34 10.04
CA ALA A 71 -12.63 3.48 11.22
C ALA A 71 -14.04 3.18 11.76
N ASN A 72 -14.85 4.22 11.96
CA ASN A 72 -16.16 4.13 12.59
C ASN A 72 -17.18 3.39 11.72
N GLU A 73 -17.11 3.55 10.40
CA GLU A 73 -18.00 2.87 9.44
C GLU A 73 -17.42 1.51 8.96
N GLY A 74 -16.30 1.07 9.54
CA GLY A 74 -15.58 -0.12 9.12
C GLY A 74 -14.81 -0.77 10.27
N ALA A 75 -13.54 -1.08 10.01
CA ALA A 75 -12.63 -1.74 10.94
C ALA A 75 -11.35 -0.94 11.16
N LEU A 76 -10.93 -0.85 12.42
CA LEU A 76 -9.64 -0.31 12.86
C LEU A 76 -8.73 -1.44 13.32
N PHE A 77 -7.47 -1.43 12.87
CA PHE A 77 -6.48 -2.45 13.22
C PHE A 77 -5.42 -1.88 14.15
N THR A 78 -5.13 -2.56 15.26
CA THR A 78 -4.16 -2.07 16.27
C THR A 78 -2.76 -2.65 16.11
N ASP A 79 -2.63 -3.76 15.38
CA ASP A 79 -1.42 -4.52 15.15
C ASP A 79 -1.18 -4.72 13.64
N HIS A 80 -1.20 -3.62 12.87
CA HIS A 80 -0.87 -3.63 11.45
C HIS A 80 0.56 -3.14 11.21
N TYR A 81 1.28 -3.83 10.32
CA TYR A 81 2.69 -3.59 10.04
C TYR A 81 2.94 -3.19 8.59
N SER A 82 3.68 -2.10 8.42
CA SER A 82 4.28 -1.67 7.18
C SER A 82 5.75 -2.12 7.10
N GLN A 83 6.54 -1.45 6.28
CA GLN A 83 8.00 -1.62 6.19
C GLN A 83 8.68 -0.32 6.64
N PRO A 84 10.00 -0.30 6.89
CA PRO A 84 10.64 0.86 7.51
C PRO A 84 10.96 2.03 6.56
N SER A 85 10.66 1.93 5.25
CA SER A 85 10.94 2.97 4.26
C SER A 85 9.86 3.07 3.19
N CYS A 86 9.77 4.21 2.49
CA CYS A 86 8.68 4.49 1.55
C CYS A 86 8.62 3.44 0.43
N THR A 87 9.75 3.21 -0.26
CA THR A 87 9.86 2.23 -1.35
C THR A 87 9.51 0.82 -0.87
N ALA A 88 9.99 0.43 0.31
CA ALA A 88 9.72 -0.88 0.89
C ALA A 88 8.23 -1.06 1.26
N GLY A 89 7.62 -0.06 1.90
CA GLY A 89 6.21 -0.11 2.31
C GLY A 89 5.26 -0.16 1.11
N ARG A 90 5.56 0.64 0.10
CA ARG A 90 4.82 0.69 -1.17
C ARG A 90 4.95 -0.61 -1.96
N ALA A 91 6.16 -1.20 -1.99
CA ALA A 91 6.38 -2.49 -2.62
C ALA A 91 5.60 -3.60 -1.92
N ALA A 92 5.66 -3.66 -0.59
CA ALA A 92 5.00 -4.68 0.21
C ALA A 92 3.47 -4.68 0.02
N ILE A 93 2.85 -3.50 0.07
CA ILE A 93 1.38 -3.41 -0.05
C ILE A 93 0.88 -3.73 -1.46
N LEU A 94 1.64 -3.32 -2.48
CA LEU A 94 1.23 -3.47 -3.87
C LEU A 94 1.46 -4.88 -4.39
N MET A 95 2.53 -5.57 -3.94
CA MET A 95 2.94 -6.87 -4.48
C MET A 95 2.74 -8.04 -3.51
N GLY A 96 2.34 -7.81 -2.25
CA GLY A 96 2.11 -8.89 -1.29
C GLY A 96 3.37 -9.67 -0.88
N GLN A 97 4.55 -9.14 -1.20
CA GLN A 97 5.86 -9.76 -0.97
C GLN A 97 6.67 -8.91 0.00
N LEU A 98 7.49 -9.55 0.83
CA LEU A 98 8.50 -8.85 1.60
C LEU A 98 9.47 -8.13 0.64
N PRO A 99 9.87 -6.89 0.92
CA PRO A 99 10.73 -6.10 0.03
C PRO A 99 12.06 -6.77 -0.34
N ILE A 100 12.58 -7.64 0.54
CA ILE A 100 13.79 -8.42 0.27
C ILE A 100 13.63 -9.39 -0.90
N ARG A 101 12.41 -9.79 -1.27
CA ARG A 101 12.14 -10.63 -2.45
C ARG A 101 12.20 -9.83 -3.75
N THR A 102 11.76 -8.58 -3.73
CA THR A 102 11.72 -7.71 -4.92
C THR A 102 12.97 -6.87 -5.09
N GLY A 103 13.81 -6.77 -4.05
CA GLY A 103 14.99 -5.90 -3.99
C GLY A 103 14.65 -4.43 -3.73
N LEU A 104 13.37 -4.08 -3.55
CA LEU A 104 12.91 -2.71 -3.27
C LEU A 104 12.97 -2.39 -1.78
N THR A 105 14.16 -2.54 -1.19
CA THR A 105 14.36 -2.57 0.26
C THR A 105 14.65 -1.21 0.90
N THR A 106 15.02 -0.20 0.11
CA THR A 106 15.45 1.12 0.59
C THR A 106 15.04 2.23 -0.37
N VAL A 107 15.33 3.48 0.00
CA VAL A 107 14.88 4.70 -0.69
C VAL A 107 15.39 4.76 -2.13
N GLY A 108 14.47 4.75 -3.10
CA GLY A 108 14.78 4.98 -4.51
C GLY A 108 15.25 6.41 -4.79
N GLN A 109 16.18 6.56 -5.75
CA GLN A 109 16.83 7.81 -6.16
C GLN A 109 16.67 8.06 -7.66
N PRO A 110 16.74 9.32 -8.15
CA PRO A 110 16.72 9.62 -9.58
C PRO A 110 17.84 8.91 -10.35
N GLY A 111 17.52 8.43 -11.55
CA GLY A 111 18.44 7.72 -12.44
C GLY A 111 18.81 6.30 -11.99
N ASN A 112 18.34 5.84 -10.83
CA ASN A 112 18.69 4.50 -10.34
C ASN A 112 18.04 3.42 -11.23
N PRO A 113 18.81 2.44 -11.76
CA PRO A 113 18.26 1.33 -12.53
C PRO A 113 17.43 0.34 -11.69
N LEU A 114 17.52 0.40 -10.37
CA LEU A 114 16.70 -0.39 -9.46
C LEU A 114 15.25 0.11 -9.48
N GLY A 115 14.30 -0.81 -9.69
CA GLY A 115 12.87 -0.53 -9.71
C GLY A 115 12.06 -1.80 -9.81
N ILE A 116 10.73 -1.67 -9.77
CA ILE A 116 9.78 -2.76 -9.92
C ILE A 116 10.03 -3.53 -11.23
N ARG A 117 9.92 -4.85 -11.18
CA ARG A 117 10.15 -5.74 -12.31
C ARG A 117 8.83 -6.27 -12.84
N GLN A 118 8.78 -6.51 -14.15
CA GLN A 118 7.57 -7.02 -14.83
C GLN A 118 7.14 -8.38 -14.27
N GLU A 119 8.08 -9.15 -13.74
CA GLU A 119 7.81 -10.46 -13.18
C GLU A 119 7.25 -10.41 -11.75
N ASP A 120 7.22 -9.24 -11.09
CA ASP A 120 6.68 -9.07 -9.75
C ASP A 120 5.22 -8.59 -9.83
N PRO A 121 4.24 -9.50 -9.63
CA PRO A 121 2.84 -9.20 -9.88
C PRO A 121 2.30 -8.14 -8.91
N THR A 122 1.55 -7.18 -9.43
CA THR A 122 0.91 -6.14 -8.63
C THR A 122 -0.57 -6.41 -8.39
N LEU A 123 -1.11 -5.80 -7.34
CA LEU A 123 -2.56 -5.75 -7.12
C LEU A 123 -3.30 -5.12 -8.31
N ALA A 124 -2.70 -4.15 -8.99
CA ALA A 124 -3.30 -3.54 -10.17
C ALA A 124 -3.44 -4.54 -11.32
N GLU A 125 -2.42 -5.35 -11.61
CA GLU A 125 -2.47 -6.39 -12.63
C GLU A 125 -3.55 -7.43 -12.31
N ILE A 126 -3.59 -7.88 -11.06
CA ILE A 126 -4.59 -8.85 -10.57
C ILE A 126 -6.01 -8.31 -10.74
N LEU A 127 -6.25 -7.04 -10.39
CA LEU A 127 -7.56 -6.42 -10.53
C LEU A 127 -7.92 -6.13 -12.00
N LYS A 128 -6.92 -5.80 -12.83
CA LYS A 128 -7.13 -5.60 -14.26
C LYS A 128 -7.56 -6.88 -14.98
N GLU A 129 -7.02 -8.04 -14.60
CA GLU A 129 -7.50 -9.35 -15.05
C GLU A 129 -8.99 -9.57 -14.71
N GLU A 130 -9.46 -8.97 -13.61
CA GLU A 130 -10.85 -9.03 -13.16
C GLU A 130 -11.76 -7.95 -13.80
N GLY A 131 -11.24 -7.19 -14.77
CA GLY A 131 -11.99 -6.20 -15.55
C GLY A 131 -12.02 -4.79 -14.95
N TYR A 132 -11.16 -4.50 -13.98
CA TYR A 132 -11.10 -3.20 -13.32
C TYR A 132 -10.50 -2.13 -14.23
N MET A 133 -11.00 -0.91 -14.07
CA MET A 133 -10.23 0.29 -14.42
C MET A 133 -9.24 0.58 -13.29
N THR A 134 -7.98 0.85 -13.60
CA THR A 134 -6.91 0.98 -12.60
C THR A 134 -6.19 2.31 -12.73
N ALA A 135 -5.99 3.03 -11.63
CA ALA A 135 -5.22 4.27 -11.62
C ALA A 135 -4.38 4.43 -10.35
N GLN A 136 -3.21 5.04 -10.51
CA GLN A 136 -2.39 5.52 -9.41
C GLN A 136 -2.21 7.02 -9.53
N TYR A 137 -2.51 7.75 -8.46
CA TYR A 137 -2.32 9.19 -8.41
C TYR A 137 -1.49 9.56 -7.19
N GLY A 138 -0.41 10.31 -7.42
CA GLY A 138 0.55 10.76 -6.43
C GLY A 138 1.83 9.93 -6.37
N LYS A 139 2.47 9.85 -5.21
CA LYS A 139 3.84 9.32 -5.08
C LYS A 139 3.90 7.84 -5.45
N ASN A 140 4.83 7.47 -6.35
CA ASN A 140 5.08 6.08 -6.74
C ASN A 140 6.20 5.42 -5.94
N HIS A 141 7.44 5.91 -6.11
CA HIS A 141 8.63 5.44 -5.40
C HIS A 141 9.01 3.96 -5.60
N LEU A 142 8.58 3.35 -6.71
CA LEU A 142 8.93 1.98 -7.11
C LEU A 142 9.92 1.92 -8.30
N GLY A 143 10.63 3.01 -8.57
CA GLY A 143 11.62 3.11 -9.65
C GLY A 143 11.45 4.36 -10.50
N ASP A 144 12.54 4.78 -11.14
CA ASP A 144 12.59 6.03 -11.93
C ASP A 144 12.35 5.82 -13.44
N LEU A 145 12.99 4.80 -14.01
CA LEU A 145 13.01 4.58 -15.45
C LEU A 145 11.62 4.26 -16.01
N ASP A 146 11.40 4.53 -17.30
CA ASP A 146 10.11 4.30 -17.95
C ASP A 146 9.59 2.86 -17.80
N GLN A 147 10.49 1.87 -17.81
CA GLN A 147 10.15 0.47 -17.58
C GLN A 147 9.57 0.18 -16.17
N HIS A 148 9.72 1.09 -15.21
CA HIS A 148 9.22 0.98 -13.83
C HIS A 148 7.94 1.81 -13.61
N LEU A 149 7.48 2.56 -14.62
CA LEU A 149 6.28 3.38 -14.48
C LEU A 149 5.03 2.51 -14.26
N PRO A 150 4.10 2.93 -13.39
CA PRO A 150 2.95 2.10 -13.00
C PRO A 150 2.11 1.57 -14.17
N THR A 151 2.08 2.30 -15.29
CA THR A 151 1.34 1.93 -16.49
C THR A 151 1.87 0.70 -17.23
N LEU A 152 3.08 0.24 -16.92
CA LEU A 152 3.61 -1.05 -17.35
C LEU A 152 3.42 -2.17 -16.31
N HIS A 153 2.88 -1.85 -15.13
CA HIS A 153 2.73 -2.75 -13.98
C HIS A 153 1.28 -2.78 -13.50
N GLY A 154 0.35 -2.83 -14.45
CA GLY A 154 -1.07 -3.06 -14.21
C GLY A 154 -1.97 -1.82 -14.23
N PHE A 155 -1.44 -0.61 -14.03
CA PHE A 155 -2.28 0.60 -14.01
C PHE A 155 -2.64 1.07 -15.43
N ASP A 156 -3.87 1.57 -15.63
CA ASP A 156 -4.29 2.20 -16.90
C ASP A 156 -3.82 3.65 -16.98
N GLU A 157 -3.82 4.36 -15.84
CA GLU A 157 -3.43 5.75 -15.72
C GLU A 157 -2.48 5.96 -14.53
N PHE A 158 -1.45 6.77 -14.73
CA PHE A 158 -0.59 7.28 -13.66
C PHE A 158 -0.44 8.79 -13.75
N TYR A 159 -0.51 9.46 -12.60
CA TYR A 159 -0.10 10.85 -12.47
C TYR A 159 0.57 11.09 -11.13
N GLY A 160 1.85 11.43 -11.11
CA GLY A 160 2.51 11.69 -9.84
C GLY A 160 4.02 11.84 -9.91
N ASN A 161 4.62 12.03 -8.74
CA ASN A 161 6.07 12.06 -8.55
C ASN A 161 6.63 10.64 -8.31
N LEU A 162 7.88 10.44 -8.69
CA LEU A 162 8.54 9.13 -8.65
C LEU A 162 9.40 8.88 -7.41
N TYR A 163 9.66 9.91 -6.60
CA TYR A 163 10.61 9.86 -5.48
C TYR A 163 10.05 10.56 -4.24
N HIS A 164 10.85 10.56 -3.16
CA HIS A 164 10.64 11.43 -2.01
C HIS A 164 10.75 12.92 -2.42
N LEU A 165 9.99 13.78 -1.74
CA LEU A 165 9.77 15.17 -2.15
C LEU A 165 11.04 16.02 -2.09
N ASN A 166 11.91 15.80 -1.11
CA ASN A 166 13.13 16.58 -0.92
C ASN A 166 13.99 16.65 -2.18
N VAL A 167 14.17 15.52 -2.86
CA VAL A 167 14.95 15.46 -4.11
C VAL A 167 14.33 16.31 -5.21
N SER A 168 13.00 16.48 -5.23
CA SER A 168 12.33 17.31 -6.24
C SER A 168 12.57 18.82 -6.07
N GLU A 169 12.91 19.27 -4.86
CA GLU A 169 13.20 20.68 -4.58
C GLU A 169 14.70 21.04 -4.61
N GLU A 170 15.60 20.06 -4.61
CA GLU A 170 17.05 20.30 -4.73
C GLU A 170 17.43 21.20 -5.92
N PRO A 171 16.82 21.09 -7.12
CA PRO A 171 17.14 21.98 -8.24
C PRO A 171 16.81 23.47 -8.01
N GLU A 172 16.03 23.81 -6.98
CA GLU A 172 15.74 25.20 -6.58
C GLU A 172 16.76 25.78 -5.61
N GLN A 173 17.71 24.99 -5.10
CA GLN A 173 18.78 25.45 -4.21
C GLN A 173 19.81 26.29 -4.98
N GLU A 174 20.34 27.34 -4.34
CA GLU A 174 21.23 28.30 -5.00
C GLU A 174 22.56 27.67 -5.46
N ASP A 175 23.04 26.71 -4.69
CA ASP A 175 24.28 25.95 -4.84
C ASP A 175 24.11 24.64 -5.64
N TYR A 176 22.90 24.32 -6.10
CA TYR A 176 22.67 23.16 -6.95
C TYR A 176 23.45 23.30 -8.29
N PRO A 177 24.25 22.29 -8.71
CA PRO A 177 25.07 22.43 -9.90
C PRO A 177 24.26 22.66 -11.19
N LYS A 178 24.60 23.73 -11.91
CA LYS A 178 23.86 24.21 -13.09
C LYS A 178 24.37 23.66 -14.42
N SER A 179 25.47 22.90 -14.42
CA SER A 179 26.07 22.38 -15.65
C SER A 179 25.15 21.40 -16.36
N ALA A 180 25.15 21.43 -17.70
CA ALA A 180 24.31 20.55 -18.50
C ALA A 180 24.63 19.06 -18.26
N GLU A 181 25.90 18.72 -18.05
CA GLU A 181 26.32 17.34 -17.79
C GLU A 181 25.79 16.82 -16.43
N PHE A 182 25.87 17.64 -15.38
CA PHE A 182 25.34 17.28 -14.07
C PHE A 182 23.83 17.09 -14.14
N ARG A 183 23.10 18.05 -14.72
CA ARG A 183 21.65 17.97 -14.85
C ARG A 183 21.20 16.79 -15.70
N LYS A 184 21.94 16.43 -16.76
CA LYS A 184 21.62 15.24 -17.56
C LYS A 184 21.68 13.94 -16.75
N LYS A 185 22.52 13.87 -15.72
CA LYS A 185 22.72 12.66 -14.91
C LYS A 185 21.87 12.62 -13.64
N PHE A 186 21.67 13.78 -13.00
CA PHE A 186 21.14 13.83 -11.63
C PHE A 186 19.89 14.69 -11.47
N LEU A 187 19.42 15.39 -12.52
CA LEU A 187 18.18 16.15 -12.40
C LEU A 187 17.01 15.17 -12.21
N PRO A 188 16.20 15.33 -11.14
CA PRO A 188 14.99 14.54 -10.96
C PRO A 188 14.02 14.81 -12.10
N ARG A 189 13.28 13.78 -12.52
CA ARG A 189 12.14 13.98 -13.43
C ARG A 189 11.05 14.78 -12.73
N GLY A 190 10.22 15.44 -13.53
CA GLY A 190 9.06 16.15 -13.01
C GLY A 190 7.93 15.23 -12.57
N VAL A 191 6.74 15.80 -12.45
CA VAL A 191 5.51 15.03 -12.26
C VAL A 191 5.17 14.34 -13.57
N ILE A 192 5.14 13.01 -13.55
CA ILE A 192 4.90 12.19 -14.73
C ILE A 192 3.41 11.92 -14.86
N GLU A 193 2.89 12.13 -16.07
CA GLU A 193 1.60 11.63 -16.52
C GLU A 193 1.84 10.49 -17.51
N SER A 194 1.28 9.31 -17.26
CA SER A 194 1.34 8.22 -18.23
C SER A 194 0.04 7.45 -18.36
N TYR A 195 -0.14 6.86 -19.54
CA TYR A 195 -1.31 6.05 -19.90
C TYR A 195 -0.85 4.75 -20.56
N ALA A 196 -1.38 3.61 -20.11
CA ALA A 196 -1.16 2.34 -20.78
C ALA A 196 -1.77 2.37 -22.19
N THR A 197 -1.10 1.73 -23.16
CA THR A 197 -1.59 1.60 -24.54
C THR A 197 -2.08 0.18 -24.83
N ALA A 198 -2.96 0.04 -25.82
CA ALA A 198 -3.60 -1.24 -26.13
C ALA A 198 -2.62 -2.32 -26.65
N ASP A 199 -1.45 -1.92 -27.13
CA ASP A 199 -0.35 -2.78 -27.57
C ASP A 199 0.59 -3.23 -26.43
N GLY A 200 0.25 -2.92 -25.17
CA GLY A 200 1.04 -3.27 -23.99
C GLY A 200 2.19 -2.30 -23.69
N GLY A 201 2.24 -1.16 -24.40
CA GLY A 201 3.16 -0.06 -24.12
C GLY A 201 2.56 1.01 -23.20
N GLN A 202 3.14 2.21 -23.28
CA GLN A 202 2.65 3.39 -22.56
C GLN A 202 2.96 4.69 -23.31
N LYS A 203 2.15 5.72 -23.05
CA LYS A 203 2.44 7.11 -23.40
C LYS A 203 2.88 7.83 -22.14
N VAL A 204 4.03 8.49 -22.19
CA VAL A 204 4.63 9.18 -21.04
C VAL A 204 4.80 10.66 -21.37
N LYS A 205 4.40 11.51 -20.43
CA LYS A 205 4.58 12.96 -20.48
C LYS A 205 5.13 13.44 -19.15
N ASP A 206 6.28 14.09 -19.19
CA ASP A 206 6.74 14.90 -18.06
C ASP A 206 5.97 16.24 -18.06
N THR A 207 5.24 16.51 -16.99
CA THR A 207 4.40 17.72 -16.86
C THR A 207 5.15 18.91 -16.26
N GLY A 208 6.45 18.75 -16.01
CA GLY A 208 7.31 19.74 -15.39
C GLY A 208 7.61 19.43 -13.92
N PRO A 209 8.56 20.16 -13.33
CA PRO A 209 9.08 19.90 -11.99
C PRO A 209 7.99 19.98 -10.92
N LEU A 210 8.20 19.23 -9.82
CA LEU A 210 7.46 19.40 -8.58
C LEU A 210 8.21 20.42 -7.71
N THR A 211 8.04 21.71 -8.01
CA THR A 211 8.67 22.79 -7.25
C THR A 211 8.02 23.01 -5.88
N ARG A 212 8.71 23.70 -4.96
CA ARG A 212 8.15 24.12 -3.66
C ARG A 212 6.81 24.84 -3.79
N GLU A 213 6.67 25.70 -4.81
CA GLU A 213 5.39 26.37 -5.09
C GLU A 213 4.30 25.39 -5.53
N ARG A 214 4.62 24.42 -6.40
CA ARG A 214 3.64 23.41 -6.84
C ARG A 214 3.25 22.46 -5.70
N MET A 215 4.17 22.11 -4.81
CA MET A 215 3.92 21.26 -3.64
C MET A 215 2.84 21.81 -2.69
N LYS A 216 2.55 23.12 -2.73
CA LYS A 216 1.46 23.74 -1.95
C LYS A 216 0.07 23.24 -2.34
N VAL A 217 -0.12 22.82 -3.59
CA VAL A 217 -1.41 22.44 -4.18
C VAL A 217 -1.37 21.09 -4.89
N PHE A 218 -0.24 20.39 -4.88
CA PHE A 218 -0.05 19.14 -5.63
C PHE A 218 -1.05 18.04 -5.23
N ASP A 219 -1.39 17.92 -3.95
CA ASP A 219 -2.40 16.97 -3.48
C ASP A 219 -3.81 17.29 -4.00
N GLU A 220 -4.10 18.54 -4.36
CA GLU A 220 -5.36 18.92 -5.04
C GLU A 220 -5.38 18.44 -6.50
N GLU A 221 -4.24 18.47 -7.19
CA GLU A 221 -4.11 17.89 -8.54
C GLU A 221 -4.39 16.38 -8.51
N ILE A 222 -3.82 15.68 -7.53
CA ILE A 222 -4.00 14.24 -7.30
C ILE A 222 -5.46 13.92 -6.94
N LEU A 223 -6.07 14.73 -6.06
CA LEU A 223 -7.45 14.60 -5.66
C LEU A 223 -8.40 14.77 -6.84
N ALA A 224 -8.24 15.84 -7.63
CA ALA A 224 -9.09 16.10 -8.79
C ALA A 224 -9.08 14.93 -9.80
N ARG A 225 -7.91 14.32 -10.01
CA ARG A 225 -7.79 13.13 -10.88
C ARG A 225 -8.51 11.92 -10.32
N SER A 226 -8.37 11.66 -9.03
CA SER A 226 -9.06 10.57 -8.34
C SER A 226 -10.58 10.70 -8.45
N LEU A 227 -11.10 11.91 -8.19
CA LEU A 227 -12.54 12.21 -8.30
C LEU A 227 -13.04 12.03 -9.74
N GLY A 228 -12.30 12.55 -10.72
CA GLY A 228 -12.63 12.39 -12.14
C GLY A 228 -12.56 10.93 -12.61
N PHE A 229 -11.64 10.13 -12.08
CA PHE A 229 -11.55 8.70 -12.41
C PHE A 229 -12.77 7.92 -11.92
N MET A 230 -13.23 8.20 -10.70
CA MET A 230 -14.46 7.60 -10.16
C MET A 230 -15.68 7.90 -11.04
N GLU A 231 -15.81 9.12 -11.57
CA GLU A 231 -16.88 9.49 -12.50
C GLU A 231 -16.81 8.70 -13.81
N ARG A 232 -15.61 8.56 -14.38
CA ARG A 232 -15.39 7.77 -15.61
C ARG A 232 -15.68 6.28 -15.40
N ALA A 233 -15.27 5.72 -14.26
CA ALA A 233 -15.58 4.35 -13.88
C ALA A 233 -17.10 4.14 -13.74
N LYS A 234 -17.81 5.05 -13.06
CA LYS A 234 -19.27 5.02 -12.96
C LYS A 234 -19.94 5.09 -14.33
N LYS A 235 -19.50 5.99 -15.20
CA LYS A 235 -20.05 6.16 -16.56
C LYS A 235 -19.83 4.94 -17.45
N SER A 236 -18.69 4.26 -17.30
CA SER A 236 -18.37 3.04 -18.05
C SER A 236 -18.93 1.77 -17.42
N ASN A 237 -19.59 1.87 -16.26
CA ASN A 237 -20.12 0.74 -15.48
C ASN A 237 -19.06 -0.34 -15.21
N LYS A 238 -17.81 0.08 -14.93
CA LYS A 238 -16.71 -0.80 -14.57
C LYS A 238 -16.33 -0.61 -13.10
N PRO A 239 -15.94 -1.68 -12.38
CA PRO A 239 -15.31 -1.52 -11.08
C PRO A 239 -13.97 -0.80 -11.26
N PHE A 240 -13.54 -0.06 -10.23
CA PHE A 240 -12.26 0.65 -10.26
C PHE A 240 -11.33 0.24 -9.13
N PHE A 241 -10.03 0.38 -9.39
CA PHE A 241 -8.97 0.43 -8.39
C PHE A 241 -8.28 1.78 -8.50
N ILE A 242 -8.31 2.57 -7.42
CA ILE A 242 -7.52 3.79 -7.29
C ILE A 242 -6.53 3.59 -6.15
N TRP A 243 -5.24 3.78 -6.44
CA TRP A 243 -4.24 4.06 -5.42
C TRP A 243 -3.99 5.56 -5.34
N HIS A 244 -4.60 6.20 -4.35
CA HIS A 244 -4.44 7.61 -4.02
C HIS A 244 -3.30 7.76 -3.01
N ALA A 245 -2.09 8.01 -3.51
CA ALA A 245 -0.86 8.09 -2.74
C ALA A 245 -0.45 9.54 -2.55
N SER A 246 -1.00 10.22 -1.54
CA SER A 246 -0.76 11.64 -1.32
C SER A 246 0.73 11.95 -1.10
N SER A 247 1.13 13.19 -1.41
CA SER A 247 2.48 13.67 -1.13
C SER A 247 2.67 14.07 0.34
N ARG A 248 1.58 14.46 1.01
CA ARG A 248 1.50 14.62 2.46
C ARG A 248 1.66 13.25 3.17
N MET A 249 2.35 13.14 4.30
CA MET A 249 3.01 14.16 5.12
C MET A 249 4.55 14.13 5.03
N HIS A 250 5.10 13.64 3.92
CA HIS A 250 6.55 13.57 3.74
C HIS A 250 7.18 14.96 3.88
N VAL A 251 8.32 15.02 4.57
CA VAL A 251 9.16 16.22 4.68
C VAL A 251 9.66 16.66 3.29
N TYR A 252 9.90 17.92 2.99
CA TYR A 252 9.49 19.13 3.71
C TYR A 252 8.06 19.53 3.32
N THR A 253 7.21 19.74 4.33
CA THR A 253 5.81 20.12 4.11
C THR A 253 5.67 21.58 3.65
N HIS A 254 5.18 21.78 2.44
CA HIS A 254 4.82 23.10 1.88
C HIS A 254 3.31 23.25 1.77
N LEU A 255 2.71 24.16 2.55
CA LEU A 255 1.26 24.37 2.59
C LEU A 255 0.84 25.65 1.86
N LYS A 256 -0.34 25.62 1.23
CA LYS A 256 -1.02 26.84 0.79
C LYS A 256 -1.46 27.70 2.00
N LYS A 257 -1.71 28.98 1.74
CA LYS A 257 -2.01 29.96 2.79
C LYS A 257 -3.21 29.57 3.65
N GLU A 258 -4.23 28.99 3.03
CA GLU A 258 -5.49 28.59 3.67
C GLU A 258 -5.32 27.40 4.61
N SER A 259 -4.33 26.55 4.33
CA SER A 259 -4.05 25.34 5.12
C SER A 259 -2.97 25.57 6.18
N ARG A 260 -2.12 26.59 5.99
CA ARG A 260 -0.91 26.82 6.80
C ARG A 260 -1.15 26.87 8.31
N HIS A 261 -2.32 27.31 8.76
CA HIS A 261 -2.63 27.54 10.18
C HIS A 261 -3.81 26.71 10.70
N LEU A 262 -4.16 25.60 10.03
CA LEU A 262 -5.26 24.75 10.47
C LEU A 262 -5.03 24.17 11.87
N ALA A 263 -3.79 23.83 12.23
CA ALA A 263 -3.46 23.27 13.53
C ALA A 263 -3.16 24.32 14.62
N THR A 264 -2.98 25.60 14.27
CA THR A 264 -2.61 26.66 15.23
C THR A 264 -3.54 26.74 16.45
N PRO A 265 -4.88 26.63 16.33
CA PRO A 265 -5.77 26.67 17.49
C PRO A 265 -5.64 25.48 18.46
N ILE A 266 -4.97 24.40 18.03
CA ILE A 266 -4.80 23.15 18.79
C ILE A 266 -3.35 23.02 19.31
N SER A 267 -2.39 23.57 18.59
CA SER A 267 -0.95 23.37 18.80
C SER A 267 -0.17 24.71 18.80
N SER A 268 0.58 25.01 17.73
CA SER A 268 1.36 26.24 17.55
C SER A 268 1.33 26.71 16.10
N GLU A 269 1.74 27.95 15.86
CA GLU A 269 1.90 28.49 14.50
C GLU A 269 2.95 27.73 13.67
N GLU A 270 3.91 27.08 14.31
CA GLU A 270 5.00 26.34 13.65
C GLU A 270 4.58 24.95 13.20
N ASP A 271 3.39 24.47 13.61
CA ASP A 271 2.93 23.10 13.35
C ASP A 271 2.44 22.90 11.91
N LEU A 272 3.42 22.72 11.00
CA LEU A 272 3.22 22.36 9.61
C LEU A 272 2.67 20.95 9.44
N PHE A 273 3.12 20.01 10.28
CA PHE A 273 2.69 18.62 10.19
C PHE A 273 1.19 18.50 10.49
N GLY A 274 0.73 19.02 11.64
CA GLY A 274 -0.67 19.01 12.02
C GLY A 274 -1.56 19.71 11.00
N SER A 275 -1.12 20.87 10.51
CA SER A 275 -1.86 21.64 9.52
C SER A 275 -1.99 20.89 8.19
N GLY A 276 -0.92 20.23 7.73
CA GLY A 276 -0.97 19.39 6.53
C GLY A 276 -1.79 18.11 6.72
N LEU A 277 -1.78 17.51 7.92
CA LEU A 277 -2.58 16.33 8.22
C LEU A 277 -4.09 16.66 8.21
N MET A 278 -4.47 17.83 8.73
CA MET A 278 -5.84 18.32 8.68
C MET A 278 -6.29 18.67 7.25
N GLU A 279 -5.39 19.22 6.41
CA GLU A 279 -5.65 19.39 4.97
C GLU A 279 -5.88 18.03 4.29
N HIS A 280 -5.02 17.04 4.56
CA HIS A 280 -5.14 15.69 4.04
C HIS A 280 -6.45 15.00 4.49
N ASP A 281 -6.85 15.14 5.75
CA ASP A 281 -8.15 14.65 6.23
C ASP A 281 -9.32 15.25 5.43
N GLY A 282 -9.25 16.56 5.11
CA GLY A 282 -10.22 17.22 4.24
C GLY A 282 -10.27 16.60 2.84
N HIS A 283 -9.13 16.22 2.25
CA HIS A 283 -9.08 15.50 0.97
C HIS A 283 -9.69 14.09 1.06
N VAL A 284 -9.44 13.37 2.15
CA VAL A 284 -10.10 12.08 2.42
C VAL A 284 -11.62 12.24 2.47
N GLY A 285 -12.12 13.29 3.13
CA GLY A 285 -13.55 13.61 3.16
C GLY A 285 -14.15 13.75 1.76
N GLN A 286 -13.47 14.49 0.88
CA GLN A 286 -13.91 14.68 -0.51
C GLN A 286 -13.95 13.38 -1.30
N LEU A 287 -12.98 12.47 -1.11
CA LEU A 287 -13.00 11.14 -1.74
C LEU A 287 -14.20 10.30 -1.26
N LEU A 288 -14.44 10.25 0.06
CA LEU A 288 -15.56 9.50 0.63
C LEU A 288 -16.92 10.06 0.19
N ASP A 289 -17.05 11.38 0.16
CA ASP A 289 -18.27 12.05 -0.25
C ASP A 289 -18.54 11.87 -1.76
N LYS A 290 -17.48 11.77 -2.57
CA LYS A 290 -17.62 11.44 -4.00
C LYS A 290 -18.16 10.04 -4.23
N LEU A 291 -17.69 9.05 -3.48
CA LEU A 291 -18.24 7.68 -3.54
C LEU A 291 -19.74 7.68 -3.21
N LYS A 292 -20.14 8.44 -2.18
CA LYS A 292 -21.54 8.59 -1.79
C LYS A 292 -22.36 9.31 -2.86
N GLN A 293 -21.85 10.40 -3.42
CA GLN A 293 -22.49 11.16 -4.49
C GLN A 293 -22.77 10.28 -5.72
N LEU A 294 -21.83 9.40 -6.08
CA LEU A 294 -21.96 8.50 -7.24
C LEU A 294 -22.74 7.21 -6.91
N GLY A 295 -23.20 7.04 -5.67
CA GLY A 295 -23.91 5.85 -5.20
C GLY A 295 -23.04 4.58 -5.23
N MET A 296 -21.73 4.71 -5.03
CA MET A 296 -20.75 3.62 -5.03
C MET A 296 -20.21 3.30 -3.62
N ASP A 297 -20.57 4.09 -2.61
CA ASP A 297 -20.06 4.02 -1.24
C ASP A 297 -20.27 2.67 -0.54
N LYS A 298 -21.41 2.01 -0.80
CA LYS A 298 -21.76 0.73 -0.16
C LYS A 298 -20.87 -0.42 -0.63
N ASN A 299 -20.59 -0.49 -1.93
CA ASN A 299 -19.79 -1.55 -2.55
C ASN A 299 -18.41 -1.03 -3.01
N THR A 300 -17.74 -0.30 -2.13
CA THR A 300 -16.34 0.10 -2.30
C THR A 300 -15.58 -0.29 -1.04
N ILE A 301 -14.47 -1.00 -1.21
CA ILE A 301 -13.47 -1.23 -0.18
C ILE A 301 -12.58 0.01 -0.15
N VAL A 302 -12.65 0.77 0.95
CA VAL A 302 -11.74 1.89 1.20
C VAL A 302 -10.71 1.44 2.22
N ILE A 303 -9.43 1.55 1.88
CA ILE A 303 -8.29 1.26 2.76
C ILE A 303 -7.56 2.57 3.02
N TYR A 304 -7.27 2.88 4.28
CA TYR A 304 -6.43 4.01 4.68
C TYR A 304 -5.22 3.51 5.45
N THR A 305 -4.02 3.93 5.03
CA THR A 305 -2.76 3.55 5.68
C THR A 305 -1.62 4.52 5.39
N THR A 306 -0.45 4.27 5.98
CA THR A 306 0.83 4.86 5.59
C THR A 306 1.80 3.80 5.02
N ASP A 307 2.92 4.22 4.44
CA ASP A 307 4.01 3.34 3.97
C ASP A 307 5.04 2.98 5.05
N ASN A 308 5.30 3.86 6.02
CA ASN A 308 6.20 3.64 7.15
C ASN A 308 5.89 4.54 8.35
N GLY A 309 6.63 4.36 9.45
CA GLY A 309 6.58 5.27 10.61
C GLY A 309 7.06 6.70 10.29
N PRO A 310 6.86 7.67 11.19
CA PRO A 310 7.25 9.06 10.94
C PRO A 310 8.77 9.26 10.90
N GLU A 311 9.23 10.23 10.12
CA GLU A 311 10.65 10.64 10.04
C GLU A 311 11.01 11.65 11.14
N GLN A 312 10.96 11.23 12.41
CA GLN A 312 11.15 12.10 13.59
C GLN A 312 12.47 12.91 13.56
N SER A 313 13.50 12.39 12.91
CA SER A 313 14.78 13.07 12.66
C SER A 313 14.67 14.40 11.90
N THR A 314 13.50 14.68 11.30
CA THR A 314 13.21 15.94 10.57
C THR A 314 12.19 16.85 11.28
N TRP A 315 11.95 16.61 12.57
CA TRP A 315 11.17 17.52 13.40
C TRP A 315 11.69 18.97 13.27
N PRO A 316 10.82 20.00 13.14
CA PRO A 316 9.36 19.98 13.33
C PRO A 316 8.52 19.67 12.08
N HIS A 317 9.11 19.28 10.95
CA HIS A 317 8.33 18.98 9.74
C HIS A 317 7.67 17.60 9.74
N ALA A 318 8.13 16.70 10.61
CA ALA A 318 7.59 15.35 10.77
C ALA A 318 6.65 15.21 11.97
N GLY A 319 5.78 14.20 11.89
CA GLY A 319 4.97 13.75 13.03
C GLY A 319 5.79 13.01 14.07
N VAL A 320 5.14 12.63 15.16
CA VAL A 320 5.75 11.86 16.26
C VAL A 320 5.01 10.56 16.48
N THR A 321 5.72 9.54 16.96
CA THR A 321 5.13 8.26 17.37
C THR A 321 5.31 8.02 18.86
N GLN A 322 4.33 7.36 19.49
CA GLN A 322 4.46 6.90 20.88
C GLN A 322 5.30 5.62 21.01
N PHE A 323 5.52 4.92 19.90
CA PHE A 323 6.33 3.71 19.84
C PHE A 323 7.82 4.07 19.69
N ARG A 324 8.72 3.23 20.21
CA ARG A 324 10.17 3.43 20.06
C ARG A 324 10.59 3.45 18.60
N GLY A 325 11.61 4.26 18.29
CA GLY A 325 12.18 4.40 16.96
C GLY A 325 11.32 5.24 16.00
N GLU A 326 11.66 5.17 14.73
CA GLU A 326 11.12 6.03 13.66
C GLU A 326 11.34 5.39 12.28
N LYS A 327 11.00 6.09 11.20
CA LYS A 327 11.37 5.71 9.82
C LYS A 327 12.84 5.26 9.74
N MET A 328 13.11 4.26 8.92
CA MET A 328 14.41 3.57 8.79
C MET A 328 14.89 2.80 10.03
N THR A 329 13.99 2.49 10.96
CA THR A 329 14.25 1.58 12.09
C THR A 329 13.22 0.44 12.10
N THR A 330 13.56 -0.67 12.76
CA THR A 330 12.68 -1.85 12.90
C THR A 330 12.07 -1.98 14.29
N TRP A 331 12.20 -0.93 15.10
CA TRP A 331 11.35 -0.70 16.27
C TRP A 331 9.88 -0.50 15.86
N GLU A 332 8.95 -0.67 16.79
CA GLU A 332 7.51 -0.54 16.52
C GLU A 332 7.16 0.84 15.91
N GLY A 333 7.89 1.89 16.26
CA GLY A 333 7.71 3.24 15.72
C GLY A 333 8.09 3.42 14.26
N GLY A 334 8.93 2.54 13.71
CA GLY A 334 9.31 2.58 12.29
C GLY A 334 8.40 1.78 11.37
N VAL A 335 7.69 0.78 11.90
CA VAL A 335 6.93 -0.18 11.07
C VAL A 335 5.47 -0.39 11.49
N ARG A 336 5.01 0.08 12.65
CA ARG A 336 3.59 -0.01 13.01
C ARG A 336 2.83 1.12 12.33
N ALA A 337 1.90 0.76 11.45
CA ALA A 337 1.15 1.70 10.63
C ALA A 337 -0.32 1.79 11.06
N PRO A 338 -0.97 2.96 10.95
CA PRO A 338 -2.43 3.01 10.97
C PRO A 338 -2.96 2.20 9.81
N PHE A 339 -3.97 1.36 10.05
CA PHE A 339 -4.66 0.64 8.99
C PHE A 339 -6.15 0.59 9.28
N LEU A 340 -6.95 1.21 8.40
CA LEU A 340 -8.41 1.29 8.50
C LEU A 340 -9.03 0.73 7.23
N VAL A 341 -10.10 -0.05 7.37
CA VAL A 341 -10.80 -0.63 6.22
C VAL A 341 -12.30 -0.42 6.34
N ARG A 342 -12.92 0.18 5.32
CA ARG A 342 -14.37 0.41 5.25
C ARG A 342 -14.95 -0.29 4.03
N TRP A 343 -15.96 -1.13 4.23
CA TRP A 343 -16.76 -1.74 3.15
C TRP A 343 -18.18 -2.02 3.65
N PRO A 344 -19.11 -1.05 3.60
CA PRO A 344 -20.39 -1.12 4.31
C PRO A 344 -21.28 -2.30 3.91
N ALA A 345 -21.12 -2.84 2.70
CA ALA A 345 -21.86 -4.01 2.25
C ALA A 345 -21.46 -5.31 2.96
N LYS A 346 -20.26 -5.40 3.57
CA LYS A 346 -19.70 -6.66 4.10
C LYS A 346 -18.98 -6.56 5.45
N ILE A 347 -18.43 -5.39 5.80
CA ILE A 347 -17.71 -5.15 7.05
C ILE A 347 -18.67 -4.42 8.02
N PRO A 348 -18.95 -5.00 9.20
CA PRO A 348 -19.68 -4.31 10.26
C PRO A 348 -18.99 -3.01 10.68
N ALA A 349 -19.78 -1.98 10.99
CA ALA A 349 -19.25 -0.71 11.47
C ALA A 349 -18.65 -0.83 12.88
N GLY A 350 -17.52 -0.15 13.12
CA GLY A 350 -16.90 -0.01 14.43
C GLY A 350 -16.11 -1.23 14.92
N LEU A 351 -15.67 -2.11 14.00
CA LEU A 351 -14.84 -3.26 14.38
C LEU A 351 -13.45 -2.80 14.86
N LYS A 352 -12.94 -3.47 15.88
CA LYS A 352 -11.56 -3.32 16.37
C LYS A 352 -10.85 -4.67 16.27
N LEU A 353 -9.81 -4.71 15.47
CA LEU A 353 -9.11 -5.92 15.05
C LEU A 353 -7.67 -5.90 15.60
N ASN A 354 -7.38 -6.78 16.58
CA ASN A 354 -6.11 -6.79 17.34
C ASN A 354 -5.14 -7.94 16.98
N GLY A 355 -5.50 -8.80 16.04
CA GLY A 355 -4.63 -9.78 15.40
C GLY A 355 -3.59 -9.11 14.48
N ILE A 356 -2.44 -9.76 14.33
CA ILE A 356 -1.33 -9.26 13.50
C ILE A 356 -1.78 -9.20 12.05
N SER A 357 -1.55 -8.08 11.39
CA SER A 357 -1.77 -7.88 9.95
C SER A 357 -0.56 -7.13 9.39
N ALA A 358 -0.32 -7.24 8.09
CA ALA A 358 0.74 -6.48 7.44
C ALA A 358 0.35 -6.01 6.03
N HIS A 359 1.11 -5.09 5.47
CA HIS A 359 0.94 -4.60 4.10
C HIS A 359 0.86 -5.74 3.09
N GLU A 360 1.67 -6.78 3.28
CA GLU A 360 1.69 -7.95 2.40
C GLU A 360 0.33 -8.65 2.32
N ASP A 361 -0.50 -8.55 3.38
CA ASP A 361 -1.82 -9.19 3.44
C ASP A 361 -2.87 -8.51 2.55
N VAL A 362 -2.62 -7.27 2.10
CA VAL A 362 -3.60 -6.48 1.33
C VAL A 362 -3.89 -7.14 -0.02
N LEU A 363 -2.84 -7.51 -0.77
CA LEU A 363 -3.00 -8.15 -2.08
C LEU A 363 -3.87 -9.43 -2.01
N PRO A 364 -3.54 -10.45 -1.20
CA PRO A 364 -4.35 -11.66 -1.13
C PRO A 364 -5.75 -11.43 -0.56
N THR A 365 -5.91 -10.48 0.35
CA THR A 365 -7.22 -10.18 0.94
C THR A 365 -8.15 -9.48 -0.05
N VAL A 366 -7.63 -8.50 -0.81
CA VAL A 366 -8.40 -7.82 -1.85
C VAL A 366 -8.69 -8.78 -3.02
N ALA A 367 -7.71 -9.59 -3.43
CA ALA A 367 -7.93 -10.62 -4.45
C ALA A 367 -9.06 -11.58 -4.06
N ALA A 368 -9.10 -12.03 -2.80
CA ALA A 368 -10.20 -12.84 -2.29
C ALA A 368 -11.55 -12.10 -2.33
N ALA A 369 -11.58 -10.80 -2.01
CA ALA A 369 -12.79 -9.99 -2.03
C ALA A 369 -13.41 -9.84 -3.42
N VAL A 370 -12.59 -9.96 -4.47
CA VAL A 370 -13.03 -9.90 -5.88
C VAL A 370 -13.21 -11.29 -6.51
N GLY A 371 -13.10 -12.37 -5.73
CA GLY A 371 -13.39 -13.73 -6.17
C GLY A 371 -12.17 -14.63 -6.42
N ARG A 372 -10.96 -14.20 -6.07
CA ARG A 372 -9.70 -14.98 -6.22
C ARG A 372 -9.05 -15.35 -4.88
N PRO A 373 -9.67 -16.24 -4.07
CA PRO A 373 -9.18 -16.55 -2.73
C PRO A 373 -7.84 -17.33 -2.70
N ASN A 374 -7.40 -17.89 -3.84
CA ASN A 374 -6.21 -18.73 -3.96
C ASN A 374 -5.07 -18.04 -4.71
N ILE A 375 -5.07 -16.70 -4.78
CA ILE A 375 -4.13 -15.92 -5.60
C ILE A 375 -2.66 -16.26 -5.32
N ASN A 376 -2.28 -16.57 -4.08
CA ASN A 376 -0.90 -16.93 -3.74
C ASN A 376 -0.43 -18.17 -4.51
N GLU A 377 -1.26 -19.22 -4.60
CA GLU A 377 -0.92 -20.45 -5.32
C GLU A 377 -0.94 -20.24 -6.84
N GLU A 378 -1.78 -19.34 -7.32
CA GLU A 378 -1.81 -18.94 -8.73
C GLU A 378 -0.51 -18.23 -9.11
N LEU A 379 -0.10 -17.21 -8.34
CA LEU A 379 1.12 -16.43 -8.59
C LEU A 379 2.40 -17.24 -8.37
N LYS A 380 2.41 -18.17 -7.41
CA LYS A 380 3.50 -19.13 -7.23
C LYS A 380 3.75 -19.93 -8.51
N LYS A 381 2.70 -20.29 -9.25
CA LYS A 381 2.81 -21.08 -10.50
C LYS A 381 3.08 -20.20 -11.72
N SER A 382 2.39 -19.07 -11.86
CA SER A 382 2.45 -18.23 -13.05
C SER A 382 3.68 -17.32 -13.08
N HIS A 383 3.99 -16.67 -11.95
CA HIS A 383 5.07 -15.66 -11.85
C HIS A 383 6.32 -16.20 -11.14
N LYS A 384 6.22 -17.40 -10.52
CA LYS A 384 7.30 -18.01 -9.72
C LYS A 384 7.75 -17.09 -8.57
N VAL A 385 6.78 -16.48 -7.90
CA VAL A 385 7.00 -15.62 -6.74
C VAL A 385 6.45 -16.26 -5.46
N TYR A 386 6.98 -15.85 -4.32
CA TYR A 386 6.44 -16.23 -3.01
C TYR A 386 5.71 -15.04 -2.40
N ILE A 387 4.37 -15.11 -2.35
CA ILE A 387 3.55 -14.09 -1.69
C ILE A 387 3.59 -14.33 -0.18
N ASP A 388 4.16 -13.38 0.57
CA ASP A 388 4.29 -13.44 2.05
C ASP A 388 3.00 -13.03 2.78
N GLY A 389 2.04 -12.46 2.03
CA GLY A 389 0.72 -12.07 2.51
C GLY A 389 -0.22 -13.24 2.79
N PHE A 390 -1.12 -13.05 3.76
CA PHE A 390 -2.21 -13.96 4.07
C PHE A 390 -3.56 -13.35 3.67
N ASN A 391 -4.46 -14.19 3.14
CA ASN A 391 -5.86 -13.81 2.95
C ASN A 391 -6.55 -13.66 4.32
N ASN A 392 -6.86 -12.43 4.69
CA ASN A 392 -7.52 -12.05 5.93
C ASN A 392 -8.97 -11.59 5.75
N LEU A 393 -9.63 -11.92 4.64
CA LEU A 393 -10.95 -11.39 4.32
C LEU A 393 -12.02 -11.70 5.39
N ASP A 394 -12.08 -12.95 5.86
CA ASP A 394 -13.00 -13.33 6.93
C ASP A 394 -12.72 -12.61 8.24
N TYR A 395 -11.44 -12.32 8.52
CA TYR A 395 -11.04 -11.55 9.69
C TYR A 395 -11.43 -10.07 9.55
N TRP A 396 -11.22 -9.46 8.38
CA TRP A 396 -11.66 -8.09 8.07
C TRP A 396 -13.18 -7.92 8.20
N MET A 397 -13.96 -8.94 7.82
CA MET A 397 -15.43 -8.95 7.97
C MET A 397 -15.91 -9.30 9.39
N GLY A 398 -15.02 -9.57 10.34
CA GLY A 398 -15.38 -10.00 11.69
C GLY A 398 -16.01 -11.39 11.78
N LYS A 399 -15.84 -12.23 10.74
CA LYS A 399 -16.30 -13.64 10.74
C LYS A 399 -15.33 -14.58 11.46
N LYS A 400 -14.08 -14.16 11.64
CA LYS A 400 -13.07 -14.84 12.45
C LYS A 400 -12.52 -13.86 13.47
N ASP A 401 -12.29 -14.35 14.69
CA ASP A 401 -11.71 -13.54 15.78
C ASP A 401 -10.19 -13.40 15.66
N LYS A 402 -9.55 -14.23 14.83
CA LYS A 402 -8.11 -14.29 14.68
C LYS A 402 -7.70 -14.02 13.24
N SER A 403 -6.68 -13.20 13.09
CA SER A 403 -5.94 -13.06 11.83
C SER A 403 -5.33 -14.39 11.42
N ALA A 404 -5.25 -14.64 10.12
CA ALA A 404 -4.50 -15.74 9.55
C ALA A 404 -2.98 -15.56 9.76
N ARG A 405 -2.52 -14.33 9.98
CA ARG A 405 -1.12 -14.00 10.31
C ARG A 405 -0.91 -14.03 11.82
N ASN A 406 0.12 -14.76 12.24
CA ASN A 406 0.58 -14.80 13.64
C ASN A 406 2.07 -14.40 13.78
N HIS A 407 2.70 -13.91 12.72
CA HIS A 407 4.09 -13.51 12.73
C HIS A 407 4.39 -12.35 11.78
N PHE A 408 5.52 -11.69 11.99
CA PHE A 408 6.03 -10.63 11.13
C PHE A 408 7.58 -10.64 11.15
N PHE A 409 8.20 -10.47 9.99
CA PHE A 409 9.65 -10.39 9.83
C PHE A 409 10.05 -8.92 9.60
N TYR A 410 11.03 -8.46 10.36
CA TYR A 410 11.46 -7.06 10.32
C TYR A 410 12.79 -6.98 9.58
N TYR A 411 12.76 -6.41 8.38
CA TYR A 411 13.96 -6.17 7.59
C TYR A 411 14.36 -4.70 7.67
N TYR A 412 15.64 -4.44 7.92
CA TYR A 412 16.27 -3.18 7.58
C TYR A 412 17.09 -3.40 6.32
N GLU A 413 16.68 -2.77 5.23
CA GLU A 413 17.25 -3.05 3.90
C GLU A 413 17.28 -4.56 3.60
N SER A 414 18.47 -5.16 3.53
CA SER A 414 18.65 -6.60 3.29
C SER A 414 18.84 -7.45 4.55
N ASP A 415 18.94 -6.81 5.72
CA ASP A 415 19.22 -7.49 6.98
C ASP A 415 17.94 -7.81 7.75
N LEU A 416 17.79 -9.08 8.13
CA LEU A 416 16.73 -9.51 9.03
C LEU A 416 17.10 -9.11 10.47
N THR A 417 16.44 -8.08 10.98
CA THR A 417 16.79 -7.46 12.27
C THR A 417 15.93 -7.98 13.42
N ALA A 418 14.68 -8.37 13.16
CA ALA A 418 13.80 -8.93 14.19
C ALA A 418 12.74 -9.88 13.62
N VAL A 419 12.12 -10.66 14.52
CA VAL A 419 10.91 -11.45 14.23
C VAL A 419 9.90 -11.29 15.36
N ARG A 420 8.63 -11.17 15.00
CA ARG A 420 7.49 -11.22 15.93
C ARG A 420 6.72 -12.51 15.73
N VAL A 421 6.36 -13.19 16.82
CA VAL A 421 5.41 -14.32 16.84
C VAL A 421 4.44 -14.14 18.00
N GLY A 422 3.15 -14.01 17.69
CA GLY A 422 2.13 -13.67 18.69
C GLY A 422 2.49 -12.38 19.43
N PRO A 423 2.54 -12.35 20.77
CA PRO A 423 2.91 -11.15 21.51
C PRO A 423 4.43 -10.92 21.61
N TRP A 424 5.26 -11.87 21.19
CA TRP A 424 6.71 -11.81 21.41
C TRP A 424 7.43 -11.25 20.20
N LYS A 425 8.37 -10.32 20.40
CA LYS A 425 9.27 -9.78 19.39
C LYS A 425 10.71 -9.97 19.82
N MET A 426 11.54 -10.48 18.93
CA MET A 426 12.94 -10.83 19.16
C MET A 426 13.82 -10.07 18.16
N HIS A 427 14.68 -9.17 18.66
CA HIS A 427 15.61 -8.38 17.86
C HIS A 427 17.02 -8.99 17.88
N PHE A 428 17.55 -9.32 16.69
CA PHE A 428 18.93 -9.75 16.46
C PHE A 428 19.86 -8.58 16.18
N ALA A 429 19.32 -7.48 15.67
CA ALA A 429 20.03 -6.25 15.45
C ALA A 429 19.09 -5.07 15.68
N THR A 430 19.63 -3.94 16.12
CA THR A 430 18.86 -2.73 16.40
C THR A 430 19.54 -1.50 15.83
N LYS A 431 18.72 -0.53 15.42
CA LYS A 431 19.15 0.80 14.97
C LYS A 431 18.19 1.80 15.59
N GLU A 432 18.68 2.67 16.48
CA GLU A 432 17.83 3.51 17.33
C GLU A 432 17.11 4.61 16.55
N ARG A 433 17.81 5.27 15.61
CA ARG A 433 17.29 6.40 14.83
C ARG A 433 17.63 6.26 13.35
N TYR A 434 17.05 7.13 12.53
CA TYR A 434 17.21 7.10 11.09
C TYR A 434 18.68 7.03 10.63
N PHE A 435 19.57 7.80 11.25
CA PHE A 435 20.97 7.94 10.82
C PHE A 435 21.99 7.20 11.71
N ASP A 436 21.52 6.46 12.71
CA ASP A 436 22.42 5.71 13.59
C ASP A 436 22.93 4.43 12.90
N ASP A 437 24.06 3.91 13.37
CA ASP A 437 24.60 2.63 12.91
C ASP A 437 23.76 1.45 13.40
N MET A 438 23.79 0.35 12.64
CA MET A 438 23.19 -0.92 13.07
C MET A 438 24.06 -1.60 14.13
N VAL A 439 23.45 -2.06 15.22
CA VAL A 439 24.09 -2.81 16.31
C VAL A 439 23.59 -4.25 16.28
N PHE A 440 24.50 -5.21 16.12
CA PHE A 440 24.19 -6.65 16.12
C PHE A 440 24.33 -7.26 17.51
N HIS A 441 23.37 -8.11 17.89
CA HIS A 441 23.26 -8.69 19.22
C HIS A 441 23.67 -10.16 19.22
N THR A 442 24.59 -10.54 20.10
CA THR A 442 24.92 -11.97 20.33
C THR A 442 23.76 -12.71 20.99
N MET A 443 23.10 -12.07 21.96
CA MET A 443 21.85 -12.54 22.56
C MET A 443 20.75 -11.57 22.15
N PRO A 444 19.68 -12.03 21.48
CA PRO A 444 18.67 -11.13 20.96
C PRO A 444 17.87 -10.48 22.09
N GLN A 445 17.46 -9.23 21.88
CA GLN A 445 16.54 -8.55 22.81
C GLN A 445 15.13 -9.13 22.65
N LEU A 446 14.45 -9.45 23.75
CA LEU A 446 13.13 -10.07 23.75
C LEU A 446 12.10 -9.18 24.44
N PHE A 447 11.06 -8.81 23.70
CA PHE A 447 9.95 -8.00 24.20
C PHE A 447 8.63 -8.77 24.10
N ASN A 448 7.72 -8.48 25.03
CA ASN A 448 6.32 -8.88 24.92
C ASN A 448 5.48 -7.64 24.61
N LEU A 449 5.06 -7.45 23.36
CA LEU A 449 4.37 -6.25 22.87
C LEU A 449 2.96 -6.04 23.45
N ARG A 450 2.44 -6.98 24.24
CA ARG A 450 1.21 -6.76 25.03
C ARG A 450 1.51 -6.20 26.42
N LYS A 451 2.65 -6.56 26.99
CA LYS A 451 3.12 -6.08 28.30
C LYS A 451 3.94 -4.78 28.17
N ASP A 452 4.70 -4.67 27.09
CA ASP A 452 5.61 -3.57 26.77
C ASP A 452 5.49 -3.24 25.28
N PRO A 453 4.40 -2.56 24.87
CA PRO A 453 4.16 -2.22 23.46
C PRO A 453 5.16 -1.19 22.91
N TYR A 454 5.91 -0.51 23.77
CA TYR A 454 6.84 0.56 23.41
C TYR A 454 8.31 0.14 23.47
N GLU A 455 8.59 -1.13 23.80
CA GLU A 455 9.93 -1.72 23.78
C GLU A 455 10.91 -0.98 24.70
N HIS A 456 10.48 -0.65 25.92
CA HIS A 456 11.27 0.11 26.88
C HIS A 456 12.22 -0.74 27.73
N TYR A 457 11.90 -2.01 27.97
CA TYR A 457 12.60 -2.83 28.97
C TYR A 457 13.65 -3.77 28.34
N ASP A 458 14.72 -3.18 27.81
CA ASP A 458 15.80 -3.87 27.07
C ASP A 458 17.11 -4.07 27.87
N ASP A 459 17.12 -3.65 29.14
CA ASP A 459 18.26 -3.71 30.06
C ASP A 459 18.36 -5.04 30.85
N ILE A 460 18.79 -5.00 32.12
CA ILE A 460 18.80 -6.15 33.04
C ILE A 460 17.43 -6.86 33.07
N THR A 461 16.33 -6.10 32.95
CA THR A 461 14.98 -6.64 32.90
C THR A 461 14.70 -7.42 31.61
N GLY A 462 15.24 -6.98 30.48
CA GLY A 462 15.19 -7.69 29.21
C GLY A 462 15.93 -9.04 29.29
N PHE A 463 17.12 -9.06 29.89
CA PHE A 463 17.85 -10.32 30.10
C PHE A 463 17.08 -11.29 31.00
N HIS A 464 16.43 -10.79 32.06
CA HIS A 464 15.56 -11.62 32.88
C HIS A 464 14.42 -12.26 32.06
N GLN A 465 13.75 -11.50 31.18
CA GLN A 465 12.71 -12.05 30.29
C GLN A 465 13.24 -13.20 29.43
N ILE A 466 14.44 -13.06 28.85
CA ILE A 466 15.08 -14.12 28.07
C ILE A 466 15.25 -15.39 28.91
N MET A 467 15.76 -15.27 30.13
CA MET A 467 16.02 -16.41 31.01
C MET A 467 14.74 -17.16 31.39
N ILE A 468 13.64 -16.44 31.68
CA ILE A 468 12.37 -17.07 32.09
C ILE A 468 11.46 -17.45 30.91
N LYS A 469 11.77 -17.01 29.68
CA LYS A 469 10.97 -17.25 28.45
C LYS A 469 11.79 -17.79 27.28
N SER A 470 12.91 -18.45 27.55
CA SER A 470 13.77 -19.04 26.51
C SER A 470 13.05 -20.01 25.56
N TRP A 471 11.93 -20.61 26.00
CA TRP A 471 11.08 -21.44 25.14
C TRP A 471 10.56 -20.71 23.90
N VAL A 472 10.46 -19.37 23.92
CA VAL A 472 9.98 -18.54 22.78
C VAL A 472 10.93 -18.65 21.57
N PHE A 473 12.21 -18.94 21.81
CA PHE A 473 13.23 -18.96 20.78
C PHE A 473 13.01 -20.11 19.81
N GLN A 474 12.65 -21.29 20.31
CA GLN A 474 12.49 -22.48 19.48
C GLN A 474 11.46 -22.32 18.34
N PRO A 475 10.20 -21.90 18.58
CA PRO A 475 9.25 -21.69 17.50
C PRO A 475 9.64 -20.52 16.58
N MET A 476 10.30 -19.48 17.10
CA MET A 476 10.82 -18.39 16.26
C MET A 476 11.95 -18.85 15.34
N ILE A 477 12.89 -19.66 15.84
CA ILE A 477 13.99 -20.23 15.05
C ILE A 477 13.44 -21.19 13.99
N ALA A 478 12.43 -22.01 14.33
CA ALA A 478 11.77 -22.88 13.35
C ALA A 478 11.14 -22.04 12.21
N LEU A 479 10.38 -20.99 12.57
CA LEU A 479 9.79 -20.07 11.60
C LEU A 479 10.86 -19.38 10.73
N LEU A 480 11.95 -18.91 11.33
CA LEU A 480 13.08 -18.30 10.62
C LEU A 480 13.75 -19.29 9.66
N THR A 481 13.89 -20.54 10.08
CA THR A 481 14.48 -21.59 9.25
C THR A 481 13.64 -21.82 8.00
N ASP A 482 12.32 -21.88 8.14
CA ASP A 482 11.41 -22.06 6.99
C ASP A 482 11.39 -20.82 6.10
N HIS A 483 11.44 -19.62 6.68
CA HIS A 483 11.56 -18.37 5.94
C HIS A 483 12.86 -18.31 5.11
N VAL A 484 14.00 -18.62 5.72
CA VAL A 484 15.31 -18.65 5.02
C VAL A 484 15.31 -19.71 3.92
N LYS A 485 14.77 -20.90 4.17
CA LYS A 485 14.63 -21.96 3.15
C LYS A 485 13.81 -21.49 1.96
N SER A 486 12.78 -20.65 2.17
CA SER A 486 11.94 -20.15 1.07
C SER A 486 12.75 -19.41 0.00
N PHE A 487 13.85 -18.75 0.36
CA PHE A 487 14.72 -18.05 -0.61
C PHE A 487 15.54 -18.99 -1.49
N SER A 488 15.67 -20.26 -1.12
CA SER A 488 16.30 -21.25 -2.00
C SER A 488 15.39 -21.63 -3.16
N GLU A 489 14.07 -21.66 -2.94
CA GLU A 489 13.07 -21.91 -3.98
C GLU A 489 12.69 -20.61 -4.73
N PHE A 490 12.64 -19.49 -3.99
CA PHE A 490 12.24 -18.16 -4.48
C PHE A 490 13.31 -17.12 -4.13
N PRO A 491 14.44 -17.10 -4.85
CA PRO A 491 15.50 -16.14 -4.60
C PRO A 491 15.02 -14.71 -4.86
N PRO A 492 15.65 -13.69 -4.23
CA PRO A 492 15.38 -12.29 -4.54
C PRO A 492 15.48 -12.03 -6.05
N ARG A 493 14.51 -11.29 -6.59
CA ARG A 493 14.43 -10.89 -8.00
C ARG A 493 15.66 -10.11 -8.45
N GLN A 494 16.18 -9.29 -7.55
CA GLN A 494 17.33 -8.43 -7.76
C GLN A 494 17.93 -8.06 -6.40
N GLU A 495 19.19 -7.64 -6.42
CA GLU A 495 19.87 -7.16 -5.23
C GLU A 495 19.36 -5.77 -4.83
N GLY A 496 19.06 -5.58 -3.55
CA GLY A 496 18.62 -4.28 -3.03
C GLY A 496 19.77 -3.30 -2.85
N ALA A 497 19.48 -2.01 -3.06
CA ALA A 497 20.40 -0.92 -2.75
C ALA A 497 20.67 -0.82 -1.23
N SER A 498 21.69 -0.06 -0.83
CA SER A 498 21.97 0.25 0.56
C SER A 498 22.33 1.72 0.75
N LEU A 499 21.83 2.31 1.84
CA LEU A 499 22.25 3.63 2.33
C LEU A 499 23.63 3.60 3.01
N ASN A 500 24.11 2.43 3.43
CA ASN A 500 25.48 2.28 3.90
C ASN A 500 26.43 2.29 2.70
N ILE A 501 27.19 3.39 2.55
CA ILE A 501 28.10 3.60 1.41
C ILE A 501 29.14 2.47 1.30
N ASN A 502 29.63 1.93 2.43
CA ASN A 502 30.60 0.85 2.41
C ASN A 502 29.99 -0.44 1.87
N GLU A 503 28.76 -0.77 2.29
CA GLU A 503 28.04 -1.91 1.74
C GLU A 503 27.72 -1.71 0.26
N ALA A 504 27.25 -0.53 -0.14
CA ALA A 504 26.99 -0.20 -1.53
C ALA A 504 28.24 -0.39 -2.42
N ILE A 505 29.42 0.03 -1.94
CA ILE A 505 30.70 -0.17 -2.65
C ILE A 505 31.05 -1.66 -2.73
N GLN A 506 30.88 -2.43 -1.65
CA GLN A 506 31.18 -3.87 -1.66
C GLN A 506 30.25 -4.64 -2.61
N LYS A 507 28.95 -4.30 -2.61
CA LYS A 507 27.96 -4.85 -3.55
C LYS A 507 28.37 -4.55 -4.99
N ALA A 508 28.69 -3.29 -5.31
CA ALA A 508 29.14 -2.89 -6.65
C ALA A 508 30.40 -3.65 -7.10
N LYS A 509 31.38 -3.84 -6.21
CA LYS A 509 32.58 -4.66 -6.51
C LYS A 509 32.22 -6.13 -6.77
N SER A 510 31.30 -6.69 -6.00
CA SER A 510 30.88 -8.10 -6.16
C SER A 510 30.16 -8.34 -7.50
N MET A 511 29.37 -7.38 -7.97
CA MET A 511 28.69 -7.43 -9.27
C MET A 511 29.68 -7.34 -10.43
N ALA A 512 30.68 -6.47 -10.34
CA ALA A 512 31.73 -6.33 -11.35
C ALA A 512 32.58 -7.61 -11.52
N ASN A 513 32.69 -8.44 -10.46
CA ASN A 513 33.42 -9.70 -10.49
C ASN A 513 32.56 -10.90 -10.97
N ARG A 514 31.25 -10.73 -11.16
CA ARG A 514 30.32 -11.76 -11.67
C ARG A 514 30.02 -11.62 -13.16
N GLN A 515 30.45 -10.52 -13.79
CA GLN A 515 30.49 -10.33 -15.24
C GLN A 515 31.84 -10.77 -15.77
#